data_AF-A0A9X8E8Q4-F1
#
_entry.id   AF-A0A9X8E8Q4-F1
#
_cell.length_a   1.000
_cell.length_b   1.000
_cell.length_c   1.000
_cell.angle_alpha   90.00
_cell.angle_beta   90.00
_cell.angle_gamma   90.00
#
_symmetry.space_group_name_H-M   'P 1'
#
loop_
_entity.id
_entity.type
_entity.pdbx_description
1 polymer ?
#
loop_
_entity_poly.entity_id
_entity_poly.type
_entity_poly.pdbx_seq_one_letter_code
_entity_poly.pdbx_strand_id
1 'polypeptide(L)'
;MSVEAANMDSVRDQVGCCRFLQQCLTYVQARGCLHALETMGDWKLQVQELLDLQEVLDELHRNDQLNDDNIDLVLEYVLPLAPFIDGLLPSIRSEVVKTTCRVIGRFATLCGPKFEPFSNQVLVSLLHTARIKTKVFSRAGEDCLAVLSTRSRYSVVELCHLFDTLRAESRCLLVKQVPLILTSWPKPELDPHFGRLKTLLHNALHDKNHLVRAAARDAFCVFADTWSASNIDVSQEVNRADPLSICTRDEHMETLVDVPSPRHRSSFIHEHATARLTSHLVHKFGSPVPAVRTPLRTPTTTRMTPTSIETPPGRRLHLDVSTAESTSSFSSMSSSSDDDMGDDGRHHDLLHRSNQPIHDADESTPPSSSLVAPLLTHDQDEIPLSNSTYSVLRSVVGTVVSWLTFASVLFALYTVTGAVLSALALQQRGGLLVELEQLDMTVARTFHDHQAKEGAMEAAMADLMASVAAQRLDAQRAMATLRESSAAWNKSMRDDMDAFKAEFLSMLVVDMS
;
A
#
# COMPACT_ATOMS: atom_id res chain seq x y z
N MET A 1 18.19 -46.43 28.65
CA MET A 1 17.28 -46.19 29.80
C MET A 1 17.73 -45.02 30.69
N SER A 2 18.66 -45.13 31.67
CA SER A 2 18.96 -43.95 32.54
C SER A 2 19.61 -42.74 31.86
N VAL A 3 20.39 -42.93 30.79
CA VAL A 3 21.10 -41.82 30.11
C VAL A 3 20.16 -41.01 29.20
N GLU A 4 19.18 -41.66 28.56
CA GLU A 4 18.19 -40.96 27.71
C GLU A 4 17.25 -40.08 28.54
N ALA A 5 16.82 -40.52 29.72
CA ALA A 5 15.98 -39.72 30.62
C ALA A 5 16.68 -38.43 31.05
N ALA A 6 17.93 -38.53 31.54
CA ALA A 6 18.72 -37.37 31.94
C ALA A 6 19.01 -36.40 30.78
N ASN A 7 19.19 -36.92 29.55
CA ASN A 7 19.38 -36.09 28.36
C ASN A 7 18.08 -35.38 27.94
N MET A 8 16.91 -36.05 28.05
CA MET A 8 15.62 -35.43 27.77
C MET A 8 15.26 -34.34 28.79
N ASP A 9 15.55 -34.54 30.07
CA ASP A 9 15.30 -33.53 31.10
C ASP A 9 16.24 -32.31 30.92
N SER A 10 17.51 -32.52 30.62
CA SER A 10 18.45 -31.41 30.31
C SER A 10 18.03 -30.59 29.08
N VAL A 11 17.51 -31.23 28.03
CA VAL A 11 17.00 -30.52 26.84
C VAL A 11 15.71 -29.78 27.18
N ARG A 12 14.84 -30.34 28.03
CA ARG A 12 13.59 -29.72 28.46
C ARG A 12 13.83 -28.47 29.31
N ASP A 13 14.78 -28.52 30.24
CA ASP A 13 15.17 -27.38 31.06
C ASP A 13 15.84 -26.29 30.22
N GLN A 14 16.68 -26.65 29.24
CA GLN A 14 17.30 -25.69 28.33
C GLN A 14 16.28 -25.00 27.41
N VAL A 15 15.29 -25.73 26.88
CA VAL A 15 14.15 -25.15 26.14
C VAL A 15 13.29 -24.25 27.03
N GLY A 16 13.09 -24.63 28.30
CA GLY A 16 12.39 -23.81 29.29
C GLY A 16 13.11 -22.48 29.58
N CYS A 17 14.42 -22.52 29.80
CA CYS A 17 15.25 -21.33 30.02
C CYS A 17 15.27 -20.40 28.79
N CYS A 18 15.40 -20.94 27.57
CA CYS A 18 15.31 -20.15 26.35
C CYS A 18 13.95 -19.46 26.22
N ARG A 19 12.85 -20.20 26.43
CA ARG A 19 11.48 -19.64 26.36
C ARG A 19 11.26 -18.54 27.41
N PHE A 20 11.76 -18.72 28.64
CA PHE A 20 11.65 -17.69 29.69
C PHE A 20 12.45 -16.41 29.37
N LEU A 21 13.71 -16.53 28.94
CA LEU A 21 14.53 -15.37 28.56
C LEU A 21 13.91 -14.58 27.39
N GLN A 22 13.32 -15.30 26.43
CA GLN A 22 12.62 -14.75 25.28
C GLN A 22 11.33 -14.01 25.66
N GLN A 23 10.56 -14.55 26.62
CA GLN A 23 9.42 -13.85 27.22
C GLN A 23 9.88 -12.55 27.90
N CYS A 24 10.95 -12.59 28.71
CA CYS A 24 11.50 -11.40 29.34
C CYS A 24 11.97 -10.36 28.31
N LEU A 25 12.66 -10.76 27.24
CA LEU A 25 13.12 -9.86 26.19
C LEU A 25 11.94 -9.18 25.47
N THR A 26 10.95 -9.96 25.04
CA THR A 26 9.76 -9.45 24.35
C THR A 26 8.96 -8.50 25.25
N TYR A 27 8.78 -8.86 26.53
CA TYR A 27 8.12 -8.01 27.52
C TYR A 27 8.89 -6.71 27.79
N VAL A 28 10.21 -6.77 27.96
CA VAL A 28 11.04 -5.57 28.18
C VAL A 28 10.98 -4.63 26.97
N GLN A 29 11.09 -5.16 25.74
CA GLN A 29 11.04 -4.34 24.54
C GLN A 29 9.64 -3.76 24.29
N ALA A 30 8.58 -4.56 24.47
CA ALA A 30 7.21 -4.05 24.36
C ALA A 30 6.90 -2.97 25.42
N ARG A 31 7.46 -3.10 26.63
CA ARG A 31 7.33 -2.09 27.70
C ARG A 31 8.15 -0.83 27.43
N GLY A 32 9.33 -0.94 26.83
CA GLY A 32 10.12 0.20 26.34
C GLY A 32 9.36 0.96 25.26
N CYS A 33 8.83 0.22 24.27
CA CYS A 33 7.97 0.75 23.22
C CYS A 33 6.72 1.45 23.79
N LEU A 34 5.99 0.83 24.73
CA LEU A 34 4.84 1.46 25.40
C LEU A 34 5.23 2.80 26.04
N HIS A 35 6.29 2.84 26.83
CA HIS A 35 6.73 4.06 27.51
C HIS A 35 7.12 5.17 26.51
N ALA A 36 7.81 4.83 25.41
CA ALA A 36 8.14 5.79 24.37
C ALA A 36 6.89 6.31 23.63
N LEU A 37 5.92 5.44 23.37
CA LEU A 37 4.65 5.78 22.73
C LEU A 37 3.74 6.65 23.63
N GLU A 38 3.74 6.41 24.94
CA GLU A 38 3.11 7.29 25.95
C GLU A 38 3.81 8.65 26.06
N THR A 39 5.13 8.68 25.89
CA THR A 39 5.95 9.91 26.00
C THR A 39 5.72 10.82 24.79
N MET A 40 4.83 11.81 24.94
CA MET A 40 4.53 12.78 23.88
C MET A 40 5.75 13.64 23.50
N GLY A 41 6.15 13.59 22.22
CA GLY A 41 6.98 14.63 21.59
C GLY A 41 8.12 14.09 20.73
N ASP A 42 8.79 13.02 21.15
CA ASP A 42 9.90 12.44 20.41
C ASP A 42 9.45 11.32 19.47
N TRP A 43 8.97 11.73 18.29
CA TRP A 43 8.58 10.81 17.23
C TRP A 43 9.73 9.93 16.73
N LYS A 44 11.00 10.33 16.91
CA LYS A 44 12.14 9.51 16.48
C LYS A 44 12.32 8.33 17.44
N LEU A 45 12.26 8.59 18.74
CA LEU A 45 12.29 7.54 19.76
C LEU A 45 11.10 6.58 19.58
N GLN A 46 9.89 7.10 19.35
CA GLN A 46 8.69 6.30 19.08
C GLN A 46 8.85 5.38 17.84
N VAL A 47 9.44 5.90 16.76
CA VAL A 47 9.70 5.11 15.54
C VAL A 47 10.82 4.09 15.77
N GLN A 48 11.86 4.44 16.52
CA GLN A 48 12.98 3.56 16.83
C GLN A 48 12.54 2.36 17.69
N GLU A 49 11.88 2.60 18.82
CA GLU A 49 11.41 1.54 19.73
C GLU A 49 10.39 0.60 19.06
N LEU A 50 9.59 1.13 18.12
CA LEU A 50 8.66 0.33 17.30
C LEU A 50 9.40 -0.55 16.28
N LEU A 51 10.57 -0.13 15.79
CA LEU A 51 11.44 -0.95 14.94
C LEU A 51 12.24 -1.97 15.75
N ASP A 52 12.72 -1.60 16.93
CA ASP A 52 13.44 -2.51 17.82
C ASP A 52 12.51 -3.64 18.30
N LEU A 53 11.23 -3.33 18.57
CA LEU A 53 10.20 -4.36 18.79
C LEU A 53 9.96 -5.24 17.55
N GLN A 54 10.01 -4.67 16.34
CA GLN A 54 9.91 -5.46 15.10
C GLN A 54 11.09 -6.42 14.94
N GLU A 55 12.32 -5.96 15.19
CA GLU A 55 13.53 -6.79 15.06
C GLU A 55 13.54 -7.94 16.07
N VAL A 56 13.07 -7.72 17.31
CA VAL A 56 12.87 -8.79 18.29
C VAL A 56 11.91 -9.85 17.76
N LEU A 57 10.73 -9.47 17.24
CA LEU A 57 9.77 -10.43 16.67
C LEU A 57 10.30 -11.12 15.40
N ASP A 58 11.10 -10.42 14.60
CA ASP A 58 11.80 -10.98 13.45
C ASP A 58 12.87 -12.00 13.86
N GLU A 59 13.58 -11.79 14.97
CA GLU A 59 14.47 -12.79 15.56
C GLU A 59 13.71 -14.02 16.07
N LEU A 60 12.57 -13.84 16.75
CA LEU A 60 11.74 -14.97 17.20
C LEU A 60 11.26 -15.80 16.00
N HIS A 61 10.93 -15.14 14.89
CA HIS A 61 10.53 -15.81 13.65
C HIS A 61 11.69 -16.57 12.99
N ARG A 62 12.86 -15.93 12.85
CA ARG A 62 14.07 -16.57 12.26
C ARG A 62 14.53 -17.79 13.05
N ASN A 63 14.28 -17.83 14.35
CA ASN A 63 14.61 -18.96 15.22
C ASN A 63 13.51 -20.05 15.28
N ASP A 64 12.46 -19.96 14.46
CA ASP A 64 11.29 -20.87 14.45
C ASP A 64 10.56 -20.97 15.81
N GLN A 65 10.53 -19.85 16.54
CA GLN A 65 9.93 -19.78 17.89
C GLN A 65 8.55 -19.12 17.91
N LEU A 66 8.00 -18.68 16.77
CA LEU A 66 6.62 -18.21 16.65
C LEU A 66 5.66 -19.37 16.33
N ASN A 67 5.55 -20.32 17.28
CA ASN A 67 4.47 -21.30 17.26
C ASN A 67 3.17 -20.70 17.84
N ASP A 68 2.05 -21.42 17.71
CA ASP A 68 0.72 -20.89 18.10
C ASP A 68 0.66 -20.39 19.56
N ASP A 69 1.25 -21.12 20.51
CA ASP A 69 1.31 -20.74 21.93
C ASP A 69 2.09 -19.43 22.14
N ASN A 70 3.23 -19.29 21.46
CA ASN A 70 4.09 -18.12 21.60
C ASN A 70 3.50 -16.90 20.87
N ILE A 71 2.70 -17.10 19.81
CA ILE A 71 1.96 -16.01 19.15
C ILE A 71 0.92 -15.41 20.11
N ASP A 72 0.17 -16.22 20.88
CA ASP A 72 -0.80 -15.70 21.84
C ASP A 72 -0.12 -14.81 22.92
N LEU A 73 1.07 -15.21 23.35
CA LEU A 73 1.87 -14.46 24.32
C LEU A 73 2.52 -13.20 23.73
N VAL A 74 2.97 -13.23 22.47
CA VAL A 74 3.39 -12.02 21.75
C VAL A 74 2.22 -11.03 21.66
N LEU A 75 1.00 -11.52 21.38
CA LEU A 75 -0.20 -10.69 21.32
C LEU A 75 -0.59 -10.10 22.68
N GLU A 76 -0.34 -10.78 23.80
CA GLU A 76 -0.52 -10.21 25.15
C GLU A 76 0.30 -8.93 25.36
N TYR A 77 1.52 -8.87 24.79
CA TYR A 77 2.39 -7.70 24.88
C TYR A 77 2.19 -6.66 23.77
N VAL A 78 1.80 -7.08 22.56
CA VAL A 78 1.63 -6.19 21.40
C VAL A 78 0.23 -5.54 21.38
N LEU A 79 -0.83 -6.22 21.82
CA LEU A 79 -2.19 -5.70 21.80
C LEU A 79 -2.40 -4.42 22.63
N PRO A 80 -1.80 -4.25 23.83
CA PRO A 80 -1.86 -2.99 24.58
C PRO A 80 -1.23 -1.80 23.86
N LEU A 81 -0.33 -2.03 22.89
CA LEU A 81 0.29 -0.96 22.10
C LEU A 81 -0.64 -0.41 21.00
N ALA A 82 -1.67 -1.17 20.63
CA ALA A 82 -2.52 -0.87 19.48
C ALA A 82 -3.15 0.55 19.48
N PRO A 83 -3.68 1.09 20.59
CA PRO A 83 -4.24 2.45 20.61
C PRO A 83 -3.18 3.53 20.37
N PHE A 84 -1.96 3.31 20.83
CA PHE A 84 -0.86 4.27 20.68
C PHE A 84 -0.25 4.20 19.27
N ILE A 85 -0.10 2.98 18.73
CA ILE A 85 0.33 2.74 17.34
C ILE A 85 -0.71 3.31 16.35
N ASP A 86 -2.01 3.18 16.65
CA ASP A 86 -3.07 3.86 15.90
C ASP A 86 -2.89 5.39 15.91
N GLY A 87 -2.57 5.95 17.08
CA GLY A 87 -2.25 7.38 17.27
C GLY A 87 -1.07 7.90 16.43
N LEU A 88 -0.20 7.02 15.91
CA LEU A 88 0.87 7.39 14.97
C LEU A 88 0.41 7.50 13.50
N LEU A 89 -0.64 6.78 13.10
CA LEU A 89 -1.18 6.79 11.72
C LEU A 89 -1.69 8.16 11.23
N PRO A 90 -2.31 9.03 12.04
CA PRO A 90 -2.67 10.40 11.62
C PRO A 90 -1.49 11.40 11.66
N SER A 91 -0.25 10.95 11.90
CA SER A 91 0.92 11.83 11.95
C SER A 91 1.15 12.61 10.65
N ILE A 92 1.48 13.90 10.78
CA ILE A 92 1.88 14.75 9.65
C ILE A 92 3.25 14.38 9.06
N ARG A 93 4.01 13.48 9.72
CA ARG A 93 5.34 13.05 9.31
C ARG A 93 5.24 11.76 8.52
N SER A 94 5.56 11.81 7.24
CA SER A 94 5.47 10.65 6.34
C SER A 94 6.31 9.46 6.79
N GLU A 95 7.46 9.71 7.40
CA GLU A 95 8.36 8.65 7.88
C GLU A 95 7.79 7.88 9.08
N VAL A 96 7.04 8.57 9.96
CA VAL A 96 6.27 7.93 11.04
C VAL A 96 5.22 7.01 10.42
N VAL A 97 4.33 7.55 9.58
CA VAL A 97 3.21 6.79 9.02
C VAL A 97 3.68 5.59 8.18
N LYS A 98 4.72 5.76 7.34
CA LYS A 98 5.35 4.65 6.61
C LYS A 98 5.85 3.55 7.56
N THR A 99 6.60 3.93 8.59
CA THR A 99 7.24 2.95 9.49
C THR A 99 6.18 2.25 10.32
N THR A 100 5.22 2.97 10.88
CA THR A 100 4.04 2.42 11.55
C THR A 100 3.30 1.43 10.64
N CYS A 101 3.00 1.81 9.39
CA CYS A 101 2.35 0.93 8.41
C CYS A 101 3.18 -0.34 8.11
N ARG A 102 4.50 -0.21 7.93
CA ARG A 102 5.41 -1.34 7.72
C ARG A 102 5.41 -2.31 8.91
N VAL A 103 5.51 -1.77 10.13
CA VAL A 103 5.58 -2.58 11.35
C VAL A 103 4.25 -3.29 11.62
N ILE A 104 3.10 -2.61 11.45
CA ILE A 104 1.77 -3.26 11.52
C ILE A 104 1.67 -4.40 10.50
N GLY A 105 2.06 -4.16 9.25
CA GLY A 105 2.07 -5.20 8.22
C GLY A 105 3.01 -6.37 8.55
N ARG A 106 4.14 -6.09 9.19
CA ARG A 106 5.06 -7.14 9.64
C ARG A 106 4.48 -7.96 10.79
N PHE A 107 3.93 -7.32 11.82
CA PHE A 107 3.24 -8.00 12.92
C PHE A 107 2.08 -8.88 12.40
N ALA A 108 1.28 -8.36 11.47
CA ALA A 108 0.22 -9.12 10.79
C ALA A 108 0.74 -10.34 10.01
N THR A 109 1.92 -10.24 9.42
CA THR A 109 2.56 -11.35 8.70
C THR A 109 3.10 -12.42 9.66
N LEU A 110 3.57 -12.03 10.84
CA LEU A 110 4.14 -12.91 11.86
C LEU A 110 3.08 -13.60 12.73
N CYS A 111 2.05 -12.86 13.16
CA CYS A 111 0.99 -13.35 14.04
C CYS A 111 -0.21 -13.95 13.28
N GLY A 112 -0.28 -13.77 11.96
CA GLY A 112 -1.31 -14.35 11.10
C GLY A 112 -2.75 -13.96 11.51
N PRO A 113 -3.73 -14.88 11.36
CA PRO A 113 -5.13 -14.62 11.72
C PRO A 113 -5.36 -14.17 13.17
N LYS A 114 -4.51 -14.60 14.12
CA LYS A 114 -4.62 -14.23 15.55
C LYS A 114 -4.42 -12.73 15.79
N PHE A 115 -3.85 -12.00 14.83
CA PHE A 115 -3.67 -10.54 14.88
C PHE A 115 -4.99 -9.74 14.69
N GLU A 116 -6.15 -10.40 14.61
CA GLU A 116 -7.47 -9.77 14.46
C GLU A 116 -7.75 -8.64 15.49
N PRO A 117 -7.54 -8.81 16.81
CA PRO A 117 -7.93 -7.80 17.79
C PRO A 117 -7.11 -6.50 17.67
N PHE A 118 -5.87 -6.61 17.18
CA PHE A 118 -5.04 -5.45 16.86
C PHE A 118 -5.51 -4.81 15.54
N SER A 119 -5.73 -5.64 14.51
CA SER A 119 -6.16 -5.21 13.18
C SER A 119 -7.46 -4.41 13.23
N ASN A 120 -8.41 -4.84 14.06
CA ASN A 120 -9.68 -4.16 14.31
C ASN A 120 -9.51 -2.73 14.86
N GLN A 121 -8.48 -2.47 15.68
CA GLN A 121 -8.24 -1.14 16.25
C GLN A 121 -7.68 -0.15 15.21
N VAL A 122 -6.73 -0.59 14.38
CA VAL A 122 -6.06 0.28 13.39
C VAL A 122 -6.83 0.44 12.06
N LEU A 123 -7.85 -0.40 11.82
CA LEU A 123 -8.58 -0.48 10.54
C LEU A 123 -9.10 0.89 10.06
N VAL A 124 -9.72 1.66 10.95
CA VAL A 124 -10.33 2.96 10.59
C VAL A 124 -9.28 3.99 10.21
N SER A 125 -8.18 4.08 10.97
CA SER A 125 -7.09 5.02 10.69
C SER A 125 -6.33 4.67 9.42
N LEU A 126 -6.10 3.37 9.15
CA LEU A 126 -5.55 2.91 7.88
C LEU A 126 -6.45 3.28 6.70
N LEU A 127 -7.77 3.08 6.81
CA LEU A 127 -8.74 3.53 5.80
C LEU A 127 -8.77 5.05 5.63
N HIS A 128 -8.48 5.82 6.68
CA HIS A 128 -8.38 7.28 6.61
C HIS A 128 -7.13 7.80 5.90
N THR A 129 -6.06 7.02 5.79
CA THR A 129 -4.86 7.41 5.01
C THR A 129 -5.20 7.74 3.55
N ALA A 130 -6.20 7.07 2.95
CA ALA A 130 -6.68 7.33 1.59
C ALA A 130 -7.20 8.77 1.37
N ARG A 131 -7.59 9.47 2.43
CA ARG A 131 -8.04 10.87 2.39
C ARG A 131 -6.89 11.87 2.32
N ILE A 132 -5.67 11.43 2.60
CA ILE A 132 -4.47 12.27 2.57
C ILE A 132 -4.02 12.41 1.12
N LYS A 133 -4.13 13.63 0.58
CA LYS A 133 -3.77 13.96 -0.82
C LYS A 133 -2.33 13.62 -1.18
N THR A 134 -1.43 13.65 -0.20
CA THR A 134 -0.01 13.31 -0.38
C THR A 134 0.13 11.79 -0.56
N LYS A 135 0.37 11.36 -1.81
CA LYS A 135 0.43 9.96 -2.26
C LYS A 135 1.26 9.03 -1.37
N VAL A 136 2.32 9.53 -0.73
CA VAL A 136 3.18 8.76 0.18
C VAL A 136 2.42 8.16 1.36
N PHE A 137 1.45 8.89 1.93
CA PHE A 137 0.67 8.43 3.09
C PHE A 137 -0.42 7.46 2.67
N SER A 138 -1.21 7.84 1.66
CA SER A 138 -2.29 7.00 1.12
C SER A 138 -1.76 5.69 0.54
N ARG A 139 -0.55 5.68 -0.03
CA ARG A 139 0.08 4.44 -0.48
C ARG A 139 0.57 3.57 0.67
N ALA A 140 1.21 4.14 1.69
CA ALA A 140 1.66 3.37 2.86
C ALA A 140 0.49 2.66 3.58
N GLY A 141 -0.65 3.33 3.73
CA GLY A 141 -1.86 2.72 4.28
C GLY A 141 -2.55 1.73 3.34
N GLU A 142 -2.54 1.96 2.03
CA GLU A 142 -3.04 0.99 1.03
C GLU A 142 -2.22 -0.31 1.06
N ASP A 143 -0.89 -0.22 1.08
CA ASP A 143 0.01 -1.37 1.15
C ASP A 143 -0.12 -2.12 2.49
N CYS A 144 -0.20 -1.40 3.62
CA CYS A 144 -0.42 -2.02 4.93
C CYS A 144 -1.77 -2.75 5.02
N LEU A 145 -2.85 -2.11 4.55
CA LEU A 145 -4.17 -2.71 4.59
C LEU A 145 -4.29 -3.91 3.65
N ALA A 146 -3.56 -3.92 2.52
CA ALA A 146 -3.45 -5.10 1.66
C ALA A 146 -2.73 -6.27 2.37
N VAL A 147 -1.69 -6.00 3.17
CA VAL A 147 -1.03 -7.02 4.01
C VAL A 147 -1.98 -7.53 5.09
N LEU A 148 -2.73 -6.67 5.76
CA LEU A 148 -3.76 -7.09 6.73
C LEU A 148 -4.83 -7.97 6.07
N SER A 149 -5.33 -7.57 4.90
CA SER A 149 -6.34 -8.30 4.13
C SER A 149 -5.88 -9.68 3.69
N THR A 150 -4.57 -9.89 3.52
CA THR A 150 -4.00 -11.14 2.97
C THR A 150 -3.38 -12.05 4.04
N ARG A 151 -2.88 -11.50 5.15
CA ARG A 151 -2.16 -12.25 6.21
C ARG A 151 -2.90 -12.33 7.55
N SER A 152 -3.73 -11.34 7.85
CA SER A 152 -4.46 -11.22 9.12
C SER A 152 -5.97 -11.44 8.92
N ARG A 153 -6.74 -11.12 9.96
CA ARG A 153 -8.20 -10.98 9.96
C ARG A 153 -8.59 -9.61 10.53
N TYR A 154 -9.84 -9.25 10.31
CA TYR A 154 -10.56 -8.18 11.00
C TYR A 154 -12.07 -8.40 10.79
N SER A 155 -12.90 -7.72 11.57
CA SER A 155 -14.36 -7.89 11.53
C SER A 155 -14.93 -7.47 10.17
N VAL A 156 -15.37 -8.46 9.38
CA VAL A 156 -16.11 -8.22 8.12
C VAL A 156 -17.42 -7.47 8.39
N VAL A 157 -18.01 -7.70 9.57
CA VAL A 157 -19.20 -6.97 10.04
C VAL A 157 -18.89 -5.48 10.18
N GLU A 158 -17.80 -5.12 10.87
CA GLU A 158 -17.38 -3.73 11.04
C GLU A 158 -16.97 -3.10 9.71
N LEU A 159 -16.19 -3.81 8.89
CA LEU A 159 -15.84 -3.37 7.53
C LEU A 159 -17.10 -3.00 6.70
N CYS A 160 -18.16 -3.81 6.79
CA CYS A 160 -19.41 -3.50 6.11
C CYS A 160 -20.11 -2.25 6.68
N HIS A 161 -20.09 -2.04 8.00
CA HIS A 161 -20.68 -0.85 8.62
C HIS A 161 -19.88 0.43 8.34
N LEU A 162 -18.55 0.34 8.26
CA LEU A 162 -17.67 1.45 7.91
C LEU A 162 -17.91 1.99 6.49
N PHE A 163 -18.37 1.15 5.55
CA PHE A 163 -18.67 1.61 4.19
C PHE A 163 -19.68 2.77 4.18
N ASP A 164 -20.73 2.73 5.01
CA ASP A 164 -21.77 3.76 5.00
C ASP A 164 -21.32 5.08 5.67
N THR A 165 -20.30 5.04 6.54
CA THR A 165 -19.82 6.22 7.29
C THR A 165 -18.60 6.90 6.66
N LEU A 166 -17.80 6.16 5.90
CA LEU A 166 -16.55 6.64 5.31
C LEU A 166 -16.75 7.59 4.11
N ARG A 167 -15.75 8.45 3.87
CA ARG A 167 -15.68 9.30 2.66
C ARG A 167 -15.27 8.47 1.43
N ALA A 168 -15.55 9.00 0.24
CA ALA A 168 -15.45 8.24 -1.01
C ALA A 168 -14.05 7.69 -1.30
N GLU A 169 -12.98 8.38 -0.88
CA GLU A 169 -11.60 7.93 -1.01
C GLU A 169 -11.35 6.68 -0.14
N SER A 170 -11.78 6.73 1.12
CA SER A 170 -11.71 5.60 2.06
C SER A 170 -12.63 4.45 1.67
N ARG A 171 -13.84 4.72 1.15
CA ARG A 171 -14.74 3.69 0.60
C ARG A 171 -14.12 3.00 -0.61
N CYS A 172 -13.43 3.74 -1.48
CA CYS A 172 -12.70 3.16 -2.61
C CYS A 172 -11.58 2.22 -2.13
N LEU A 173 -10.79 2.66 -1.14
CA LEU A 173 -9.76 1.81 -0.52
C LEU A 173 -10.36 0.56 0.16
N LEU A 174 -11.49 0.70 0.86
CA LEU A 174 -12.21 -0.41 1.49
C LEU A 174 -12.66 -1.45 0.47
N VAL A 175 -13.31 -1.02 -0.61
CA VAL A 175 -13.82 -1.94 -1.65
C VAL A 175 -12.67 -2.66 -2.36
N LYS A 176 -11.51 -2.00 -2.55
CA LYS A 176 -10.27 -2.64 -3.05
C LYS A 176 -9.74 -3.76 -2.16
N GLN A 177 -10.08 -3.80 -0.87
CA GLN A 177 -9.67 -4.89 0.02
C GLN A 177 -10.53 -6.15 -0.16
N VAL A 178 -11.77 -6.00 -0.63
CA VAL A 178 -12.70 -7.14 -0.78
C VAL A 178 -12.11 -8.26 -1.65
N PRO A 179 -11.52 -8.02 -2.85
CA PRO A 179 -10.80 -9.05 -3.60
C PRO A 179 -9.73 -9.80 -2.79
N LEU A 180 -8.96 -9.08 -1.97
CA LEU A 180 -7.84 -9.63 -1.19
C LEU A 180 -8.35 -10.54 -0.06
N ILE A 181 -9.40 -10.09 0.64
CA ILE A 181 -10.12 -10.90 1.63
C ILE A 181 -10.63 -12.20 0.98
N LEU A 182 -11.36 -12.08 -0.14
CA LEU A 182 -12.02 -13.19 -0.83
C LEU A 182 -11.06 -14.23 -1.43
N THR A 183 -9.83 -13.82 -1.75
CA THR A 183 -8.78 -14.71 -2.28
C THR A 183 -7.90 -15.33 -1.20
N SER A 184 -7.83 -14.72 -0.01
CA SER A 184 -6.88 -15.10 1.04
C SER A 184 -7.52 -15.75 2.28
N TRP A 185 -8.83 -15.57 2.49
CA TRP A 185 -9.54 -16.10 3.66
C TRP A 185 -10.32 -17.36 3.28
N PRO A 186 -10.32 -18.41 4.12
CA PRO A 186 -11.13 -19.61 3.90
C PRO A 186 -12.61 -19.28 3.71
N LYS A 187 -13.21 -19.84 2.65
CA LYS A 187 -14.64 -19.69 2.35
C LYS A 187 -15.58 -19.96 3.55
N PRO A 188 -15.34 -20.97 4.42
CA PRO A 188 -16.16 -21.18 5.62
C PRO A 188 -16.18 -20.01 6.62
N GLU A 189 -15.12 -19.19 6.68
CA GLU A 189 -15.08 -17.96 7.51
C GLU A 189 -15.92 -16.84 6.86
N LEU A 190 -16.05 -16.86 5.53
CA LEU A 190 -16.73 -15.83 4.74
C LEU A 190 -18.22 -16.13 4.49
N ASP A 191 -18.63 -17.41 4.48
CA ASP A 191 -20.01 -17.84 4.23
C ASP A 191 -21.04 -17.16 5.16
N PRO A 192 -20.81 -16.99 6.49
CA PRO A 192 -21.71 -16.22 7.37
C PRO A 192 -21.87 -14.74 6.98
N HIS A 193 -20.98 -14.22 6.13
CA HIS A 193 -20.93 -12.83 5.70
C HIS A 193 -21.37 -12.61 4.25
N PHE A 194 -21.70 -13.67 3.49
CA PHE A 194 -22.13 -13.59 2.09
C PHE A 194 -23.18 -12.50 1.83
N GLY A 195 -24.26 -12.47 2.63
CA GLY A 195 -25.34 -11.47 2.47
C GLY A 195 -24.89 -10.03 2.75
N ARG A 196 -23.95 -9.83 3.68
CA ARG A 196 -23.38 -8.52 4.01
C ARG A 196 -22.47 -8.03 2.90
N LEU A 197 -21.56 -8.89 2.43
CA LEU A 197 -20.65 -8.60 1.31
C LEU A 197 -21.42 -8.34 0.00
N LYS A 198 -22.47 -9.13 -0.30
CA LYS A 198 -23.39 -8.88 -1.42
C LYS A 198 -24.04 -7.50 -1.33
N THR A 199 -24.50 -7.10 -0.15
CA THR A 199 -25.13 -5.80 0.09
C THR A 199 -24.14 -4.65 -0.03
N LEU A 200 -22.94 -4.79 0.55
CA LEU A 200 -21.84 -3.82 0.43
C LEU A 200 -21.46 -3.58 -1.03
N LEU A 201 -21.22 -4.65 -1.81
CA LEU A 201 -20.86 -4.53 -3.21
C LEU A 201 -22.00 -3.98 -4.08
N HIS A 202 -23.25 -4.35 -3.81
CA HIS A 202 -24.42 -3.73 -4.44
C HIS A 202 -24.47 -2.21 -4.20
N ASN A 203 -24.24 -1.77 -2.95
CA ASN A 203 -24.23 -0.36 -2.61
C ASN A 203 -23.03 0.37 -3.24
N ALA A 204 -21.85 -0.26 -3.27
CA ALA A 204 -20.65 0.28 -3.90
C ALA A 204 -20.76 0.41 -5.43
N LEU A 205 -21.46 -0.52 -6.10
CA LEU A 205 -21.82 -0.40 -7.52
C LEU A 205 -22.72 0.81 -7.79
N HIS A 206 -23.50 1.26 -6.81
CA HIS A 206 -24.37 2.43 -6.90
C HIS A 206 -23.80 3.69 -6.21
N ASP A 207 -22.52 3.68 -5.81
CA ASP A 207 -21.86 4.83 -5.18
C ASP A 207 -21.86 6.06 -6.12
N LYS A 208 -21.92 7.26 -5.55
CA LYS A 208 -21.83 8.53 -6.28
C LYS A 208 -20.46 8.69 -6.97
N ASN A 209 -19.37 8.22 -6.36
CA ASN A 209 -18.01 8.31 -6.88
C ASN A 209 -17.72 7.17 -7.89
N HIS A 210 -17.21 7.53 -9.07
CA HIS A 210 -16.90 6.59 -10.14
C HIS A 210 -15.76 5.62 -9.81
N LEU A 211 -14.80 6.01 -8.97
CA LEU A 211 -13.69 5.15 -8.53
C LEU A 211 -14.18 4.03 -7.61
N VAL A 212 -15.11 4.33 -6.70
CA VAL A 212 -15.76 3.33 -5.86
C VAL A 212 -16.54 2.34 -6.72
N ARG A 213 -17.32 2.84 -7.69
CA ARG A 213 -18.04 1.97 -8.64
C ARG A 213 -17.10 1.09 -9.48
N ALA A 214 -15.91 1.57 -9.83
CA ALA A 214 -14.91 0.80 -10.58
C ALA A 214 -14.34 -0.33 -9.72
N ALA A 215 -13.80 -0.01 -8.54
CA ALA A 215 -13.32 -1.01 -7.57
C ALA A 215 -14.41 -2.03 -7.21
N ALA A 216 -15.68 -1.61 -7.18
CA ALA A 216 -16.81 -2.49 -6.92
C ALA A 216 -17.08 -3.48 -8.07
N ARG A 217 -16.75 -3.17 -9.32
CA ARG A 217 -16.85 -4.13 -10.44
C ARG A 217 -15.74 -5.16 -10.37
N ASP A 218 -14.50 -4.73 -10.11
CA ASP A 218 -13.36 -5.63 -9.85
C ASP A 218 -13.72 -6.64 -8.74
N ALA A 219 -14.17 -6.11 -7.59
CA ALA A 219 -14.53 -6.90 -6.42
C ALA A 219 -15.75 -7.79 -6.62
N PHE A 220 -16.75 -7.35 -7.38
CA PHE A 220 -17.95 -8.14 -7.63
C PHE A 220 -17.71 -9.32 -8.59
N CYS A 221 -16.71 -9.23 -9.48
CA CYS A 221 -16.27 -10.39 -10.28
C CYS A 221 -15.68 -11.48 -9.37
N VAL A 222 -14.71 -11.12 -8.52
CA VAL A 222 -14.10 -12.06 -7.56
C VAL A 222 -15.14 -12.64 -6.61
N PHE A 223 -16.06 -11.82 -6.10
CA PHE A 223 -17.18 -12.25 -5.26
C PHE A 223 -18.10 -13.26 -5.96
N ALA A 224 -18.43 -13.05 -7.23
CA ALA A 224 -19.19 -14.02 -8.00
C ALA A 224 -18.43 -15.33 -8.16
N ASP A 225 -17.13 -15.28 -8.45
CA ASP A 225 -16.28 -16.47 -8.61
C ASP A 225 -16.14 -17.28 -7.31
N THR A 226 -15.96 -16.64 -6.15
CA THR A 226 -15.85 -17.32 -4.83
C THR A 226 -17.08 -18.14 -4.47
N TRP A 227 -18.31 -17.66 -4.76
CA TRP A 227 -19.55 -18.39 -4.43
C TRP A 227 -20.15 -19.22 -5.57
N SER A 228 -19.76 -18.97 -6.83
CA SER A 228 -20.07 -19.84 -7.98
C SER A 228 -19.11 -21.03 -8.13
N ALA A 229 -18.03 -21.07 -7.33
CA ALA A 229 -17.25 -22.27 -7.07
C ALA A 229 -17.91 -23.08 -5.94
N SER A 230 -18.98 -23.81 -6.25
CA SER A 230 -19.60 -24.80 -5.38
C SER A 230 -18.97 -26.19 -5.61
N ASN A 231 -18.14 -26.62 -4.65
CA ASN A 231 -17.84 -28.02 -4.33
C ASN A 231 -17.47 -28.98 -5.49
N ILE A 232 -16.53 -28.62 -6.36
CA ILE A 232 -15.74 -29.66 -7.05
C ILE A 232 -14.60 -30.06 -6.11
N ASP A 233 -14.87 -31.03 -5.24
CA ASP A 233 -13.80 -31.87 -4.69
C ASP A 233 -13.32 -32.77 -5.83
N VAL A 234 -12.19 -32.38 -6.45
CA VAL A 234 -11.60 -33.03 -7.64
C VAL A 234 -11.22 -34.51 -7.37
N SER A 235 -11.32 -34.97 -6.11
CA SER A 235 -10.90 -36.29 -5.66
C SER A 235 -11.87 -37.44 -6.00
N GLN A 236 -13.12 -37.20 -6.41
CA GLN A 236 -14.14 -38.27 -6.47
C GLN A 236 -14.93 -38.50 -7.78
N GLU A 237 -14.80 -37.67 -8.82
CA GLU A 237 -15.54 -37.84 -10.09
C GLU A 237 -14.64 -38.13 -11.31
N VAL A 238 -13.98 -39.30 -11.31
CA VAL A 238 -13.34 -39.87 -12.52
C VAL A 238 -14.25 -40.89 -13.23
N ASN A 239 -15.35 -41.33 -12.61
CA ASN A 239 -16.20 -42.42 -13.09
C ASN A 239 -17.70 -42.09 -13.16
N ARG A 240 -18.07 -41.23 -14.13
CA ARG A 240 -19.26 -41.36 -15.00
C ARG A 240 -19.26 -40.28 -16.08
N ALA A 241 -19.09 -40.69 -17.34
CA ALA A 241 -19.21 -39.80 -18.47
C ALA A 241 -20.70 -39.62 -18.83
N ASP A 242 -21.30 -38.53 -18.37
CA ASP A 242 -22.63 -38.10 -18.80
C ASP A 242 -22.58 -36.60 -19.18
N PRO A 243 -22.49 -36.24 -20.49
CA PRO A 243 -22.25 -34.86 -20.92
C PRO A 243 -23.33 -33.83 -20.56
N LEU A 244 -24.50 -34.28 -20.08
CA LEU A 244 -25.57 -33.40 -19.59
C LEU A 244 -25.54 -33.12 -18.08
N SER A 245 -24.62 -33.74 -17.32
CA SER A 245 -24.57 -33.58 -15.86
C SER A 245 -23.76 -32.36 -15.37
N ILE A 246 -23.09 -31.62 -16.27
CA ILE A 246 -22.22 -30.47 -15.94
C ILE A 246 -23.04 -29.17 -15.67
N CYS A 247 -24.33 -29.31 -15.36
CA CYS A 247 -25.23 -28.21 -14.98
C CYS A 247 -25.71 -28.32 -13.53
N THR A 248 -24.93 -28.93 -12.64
CA THR A 248 -25.24 -29.02 -11.20
C THR A 248 -25.01 -27.69 -10.46
N ARG A 249 -25.98 -26.79 -10.62
CA ARG A 249 -26.44 -25.80 -9.63
C ARG A 249 -25.40 -24.77 -9.19
N ASP A 250 -25.22 -23.80 -10.07
CA ASP A 250 -24.57 -22.50 -9.81
C ASP A 250 -25.52 -21.56 -9.02
N GLU A 251 -26.09 -22.04 -7.90
CA GLU A 251 -27.28 -21.44 -7.23
C GLU A 251 -27.08 -19.97 -6.86
N HIS A 252 -25.87 -19.60 -6.42
CA HIS A 252 -25.57 -18.22 -6.10
C HIS A 252 -25.40 -17.37 -7.36
N MET A 253 -24.77 -17.89 -8.43
CA MET A 253 -24.52 -17.13 -9.66
C MET A 253 -25.84 -16.62 -10.27
N GLU A 254 -26.90 -17.43 -10.31
CA GLU A 254 -28.21 -17.00 -10.80
C GLU A 254 -28.73 -15.75 -10.06
N THR A 255 -28.53 -15.68 -8.74
CA THR A 255 -28.92 -14.54 -7.89
C THR A 255 -27.94 -13.36 -7.90
N LEU A 256 -26.73 -13.55 -8.44
CA LEU A 256 -25.67 -12.53 -8.49
C LEU A 256 -25.66 -11.82 -9.85
N VAL A 257 -25.98 -12.52 -10.94
CA VAL A 257 -26.12 -11.97 -12.29
C VAL A 257 -27.23 -10.89 -12.37
N ASP A 258 -28.21 -10.92 -11.47
CA ASP A 258 -29.25 -9.89 -11.39
C ASP A 258 -28.84 -8.62 -10.61
N VAL A 259 -27.75 -8.65 -9.83
CA VAL A 259 -27.31 -7.51 -8.99
C VAL A 259 -26.79 -6.33 -9.83
N PRO A 260 -26.01 -6.52 -10.91
CA PRO A 260 -25.64 -5.43 -11.80
C PRO A 260 -26.84 -4.84 -12.53
N SER A 261 -27.17 -3.58 -12.22
CA SER A 261 -28.18 -2.81 -12.96
C SER A 261 -27.73 -2.58 -14.42
N PRO A 262 -28.65 -2.40 -15.39
CA PRO A 262 -28.33 -2.39 -16.83
C PRO A 262 -27.19 -1.45 -17.24
N ARG A 263 -27.06 -0.29 -16.58
CA ARG A 263 -25.99 0.68 -16.81
C ARG A 263 -24.59 0.15 -16.49
N HIS A 264 -24.48 -0.77 -15.53
CA HIS A 264 -23.20 -1.37 -15.13
C HIS A 264 -22.83 -2.59 -15.96
N ARG A 265 -23.82 -3.30 -16.56
CA ARG A 265 -23.58 -4.51 -17.35
C ARG A 265 -22.64 -4.26 -18.54
N SER A 266 -22.80 -3.13 -19.23
CA SER A 266 -21.87 -2.72 -20.30
C SER A 266 -20.45 -2.45 -19.79
N SER A 267 -20.30 -1.88 -18.59
CA SER A 267 -18.98 -1.67 -17.98
C SER A 267 -18.33 -3.00 -17.58
N PHE A 268 -19.08 -3.93 -16.96
CA PHE A 268 -18.58 -5.28 -16.67
C PHE A 268 -18.09 -6.00 -17.94
N ILE A 269 -18.85 -5.90 -19.04
CA ILE A 269 -18.51 -6.56 -20.31
C ILE A 269 -17.28 -5.95 -20.98
N HIS A 270 -17.07 -4.63 -20.85
CA HIS A 270 -15.88 -3.96 -21.37
C HIS A 270 -14.63 -4.15 -20.49
N GLU A 271 -14.78 -4.13 -19.16
CA GLU A 271 -13.67 -4.10 -18.21
C GLU A 271 -13.25 -5.51 -17.74
N HIS A 272 -14.18 -6.47 -17.75
CA HIS A 272 -13.97 -7.84 -17.28
C HIS A 272 -14.51 -8.88 -18.27
N ALA A 273 -14.19 -8.73 -19.55
CA ALA A 273 -14.66 -9.60 -20.63
C ALA A 273 -14.46 -11.10 -20.38
N THR A 274 -13.42 -11.48 -19.63
CA THR A 274 -13.06 -12.87 -19.31
C THR A 274 -13.65 -13.42 -18.01
N ALA A 275 -14.30 -12.61 -17.17
CA ALA A 275 -14.87 -13.08 -15.91
C ALA A 275 -16.09 -14.00 -16.14
N ARG A 276 -16.29 -15.02 -15.27
CA ARG A 276 -17.47 -15.91 -15.38
C ARG A 276 -18.75 -15.11 -15.31
N LEU A 277 -18.88 -14.22 -14.31
CA LEU A 277 -20.03 -13.32 -14.15
C LEU A 277 -20.39 -12.60 -15.46
N THR A 278 -19.40 -12.08 -16.19
CA THR A 278 -19.59 -11.40 -17.47
C THR A 278 -20.18 -12.33 -18.53
N SER A 279 -19.71 -13.57 -18.61
CA SER A 279 -20.26 -14.58 -19.50
C SER A 279 -21.73 -14.90 -19.17
N HIS A 280 -22.07 -15.04 -17.88
CA HIS A 280 -23.47 -15.26 -17.46
C HIS A 280 -24.36 -14.01 -17.67
N LEU A 281 -23.82 -12.79 -17.52
CA LEU A 281 -24.52 -11.54 -17.86
C LEU A 281 -24.86 -11.47 -19.35
N VAL A 282 -23.90 -11.79 -20.23
CA VAL A 282 -24.09 -11.84 -21.68
C VAL A 282 -25.09 -12.95 -22.06
N HIS A 283 -25.04 -14.10 -21.41
CA HIS A 283 -25.98 -15.20 -21.63
C HIS A 283 -27.42 -14.82 -21.23
N LYS A 284 -27.61 -14.19 -20.05
CA LYS A 284 -28.94 -13.86 -19.50
C LYS A 284 -29.59 -12.63 -20.15
N PHE A 285 -28.80 -11.64 -20.56
CA PHE A 285 -29.31 -10.35 -21.03
C PHE A 285 -28.89 -9.98 -22.46
N GLY A 286 -28.13 -10.83 -23.13
CA GLY A 286 -27.49 -10.55 -24.42
C GLY A 286 -26.23 -9.69 -24.27
N SER A 287 -25.37 -9.72 -25.29
CA SER A 287 -24.31 -8.72 -25.42
C SER A 287 -24.94 -7.34 -25.59
N PRO A 288 -24.44 -6.28 -24.94
CA PRO A 288 -24.89 -4.92 -25.21
C PRO A 288 -24.63 -4.63 -26.67
N VAL A 289 -25.71 -4.50 -27.45
CA VAL A 289 -25.63 -3.95 -28.80
C VAL A 289 -24.95 -2.59 -28.67
N PRO A 290 -23.82 -2.33 -29.35
CA PRO A 290 -23.21 -1.01 -29.31
C PRO A 290 -24.29 -0.03 -29.72
N ALA A 291 -24.55 0.96 -28.87
CA ALA A 291 -25.68 1.86 -29.06
C ALA A 291 -25.56 2.52 -30.43
N VAL A 292 -26.31 1.99 -31.40
CA VAL A 292 -26.44 2.57 -32.73
C VAL A 292 -26.96 3.96 -32.45
N ARG A 293 -26.10 4.96 -32.63
CA ARG A 293 -26.47 6.37 -32.49
C ARG A 293 -27.64 6.56 -33.40
N THR A 294 -28.83 6.66 -32.84
CA THR A 294 -30.06 6.85 -33.62
C THR A 294 -29.82 8.14 -34.40
N PRO A 295 -29.70 8.11 -35.74
CA PRO A 295 -29.66 9.35 -36.49
C PRO A 295 -30.95 10.09 -36.14
N LEU A 296 -30.84 11.39 -35.87
CA LEU A 296 -32.00 12.20 -35.51
C LEU A 296 -33.07 11.99 -36.58
N ARG A 297 -34.25 11.58 -36.15
CA ARG A 297 -35.34 11.15 -37.01
C ARG A 297 -35.74 12.33 -37.91
N THR A 298 -35.24 12.36 -39.14
CA THR A 298 -35.65 13.33 -40.16
C THR A 298 -37.16 13.22 -40.33
N PRO A 299 -37.93 14.32 -40.18
CA PRO A 299 -39.37 14.28 -40.40
C PRO A 299 -39.63 13.96 -41.87
N THR A 300 -40.34 12.86 -42.13
CA THR A 300 -40.78 12.50 -43.48
C THR A 300 -41.74 13.56 -43.99
N THR A 301 -41.37 14.27 -45.05
CA THR A 301 -42.23 15.26 -45.71
C THR A 301 -43.41 14.56 -46.37
N THR A 302 -44.55 14.50 -45.69
CA THR A 302 -45.79 13.98 -46.26
C THR A 302 -46.33 14.98 -47.28
N ARG A 303 -46.15 14.63 -48.55
CA ARG A 303 -46.70 15.28 -49.75
C ARG A 303 -48.19 15.63 -49.57
N MET A 304 -48.53 16.92 -49.69
CA MET A 304 -49.93 17.37 -49.75
C MET A 304 -50.59 17.02 -51.08
N THR A 305 -51.89 16.72 -51.03
CA THR A 305 -52.85 16.90 -52.13
C THR A 305 -54.15 17.49 -51.56
N PRO A 306 -54.78 18.49 -52.20
CA PRO A 306 -55.84 19.30 -51.56
C PRO A 306 -57.27 18.89 -51.97
N THR A 307 -58.25 19.05 -51.06
CA THR A 307 -59.63 19.45 -51.41
C THR A 307 -60.47 19.93 -50.21
N SER A 308 -61.13 21.08 -50.39
CA SER A 308 -62.48 21.47 -49.93
C SER A 308 -62.90 21.49 -48.44
N ILE A 309 -62.92 22.71 -47.89
CA ILE A 309 -64.04 23.42 -47.21
C ILE A 309 -65.19 22.58 -46.57
N GLU A 310 -65.36 22.70 -45.25
CA GLU A 310 -66.62 23.08 -44.57
C GLU A 310 -66.41 23.40 -43.07
N THR A 311 -67.27 24.23 -42.45
CA THR A 311 -67.22 24.65 -41.03
C THR A 311 -68.62 24.94 -40.46
N PRO A 312 -68.85 25.03 -39.11
CA PRO A 312 -68.09 24.49 -37.97
C PRO A 312 -68.94 23.50 -37.10
N PRO A 313 -69.78 23.80 -36.05
CA PRO A 313 -69.86 24.90 -35.05
C PRO A 313 -69.89 24.44 -33.55
N GLY A 314 -68.75 24.54 -32.82
CA GLY A 314 -68.73 25.14 -31.47
C GLY A 314 -68.86 24.30 -30.17
N ARG A 315 -67.96 24.56 -29.22
CA ARG A 315 -68.34 25.03 -27.85
C ARG A 315 -67.19 25.73 -27.10
N ARG A 316 -67.59 26.81 -26.40
CA ARG A 316 -66.92 27.71 -25.42
C ARG A 316 -65.71 27.12 -24.67
N LEU A 317 -64.57 27.81 -24.57
CA LEU A 317 -64.29 29.01 -23.76
C LEU A 317 -64.47 28.82 -22.23
N HIS A 318 -63.34 28.76 -21.51
CA HIS A 318 -63.12 29.60 -20.32
C HIS A 318 -61.65 30.05 -20.33
N LEU A 319 -61.42 31.34 -20.09
CA LEU A 319 -60.11 32.00 -20.06
C LEU A 319 -60.11 32.90 -18.82
N ASP A 320 -59.07 32.82 -18.00
CA ASP A 320 -58.57 33.83 -17.03
C ASP A 320 -57.20 33.27 -16.54
N VAL A 321 -55.99 33.84 -16.72
CA VAL A 321 -55.48 35.23 -16.90
C VAL A 321 -55.70 36.02 -15.59
N SER A 322 -54.69 36.43 -14.78
CA SER A 322 -53.22 36.62 -14.91
C SER A 322 -52.51 36.34 -13.53
N THR A 323 -51.22 36.57 -13.21
CA THR A 323 -50.10 37.33 -13.83
C THR A 323 -48.75 36.93 -13.20
N ALA A 324 -47.65 36.98 -13.97
CA ALA A 324 -46.26 37.33 -13.58
C ALA A 324 -45.53 36.49 -12.49
N GLU A 325 -44.19 36.37 -12.45
CA GLU A 325 -43.10 36.99 -13.23
C GLU A 325 -42.14 35.95 -13.84
N SER A 326 -41.46 36.35 -14.92
CA SER A 326 -40.43 35.56 -15.59
C SER A 326 -39.04 36.13 -15.28
N THR A 327 -38.04 35.27 -15.06
CA THR A 327 -36.67 35.54 -15.52
C THR A 327 -36.02 34.23 -15.98
N SER A 328 -35.93 34.08 -17.30
CA SER A 328 -35.03 33.12 -17.94
C SER A 328 -33.69 33.80 -18.21
N SER A 329 -32.59 33.05 -18.10
CA SER A 329 -31.31 33.48 -18.66
C SER A 329 -30.58 32.26 -19.24
N PHE A 330 -30.65 32.17 -20.56
CA PHE A 330 -29.63 31.48 -21.35
C PHE A 330 -28.27 32.12 -21.05
N SER A 331 -27.20 31.32 -21.01
CA SER A 331 -25.84 31.84 -21.07
C SER A 331 -25.03 31.04 -22.08
N SER A 332 -24.52 31.78 -23.07
CA SER A 332 -23.94 31.30 -24.32
C SER A 332 -22.63 30.53 -24.13
N MET A 333 -22.29 29.71 -25.13
CA MET A 333 -20.90 29.43 -25.44
C MET A 333 -20.22 30.72 -25.90
N SER A 334 -19.08 31.06 -25.31
CA SER A 334 -18.20 32.12 -25.81
C SER A 334 -16.77 31.60 -25.90
N SER A 335 -16.14 31.86 -27.05
CA SER A 335 -14.71 31.67 -27.30
C SER A 335 -13.97 32.95 -26.96
N SER A 336 -12.86 32.85 -26.22
CA SER A 336 -11.84 33.89 -26.04
C SER A 336 -10.52 33.15 -25.76
N SER A 337 -9.69 32.95 -26.79
CA SER A 337 -8.69 33.89 -27.32
C SER A 337 -7.43 33.90 -26.46
N ASP A 338 -6.31 33.60 -27.11
CA ASP A 338 -4.96 33.72 -26.57
C ASP A 338 -4.69 35.16 -26.13
N ASP A 339 -4.00 35.33 -25.00
CA ASP A 339 -3.18 36.51 -24.73
C ASP A 339 -1.93 36.08 -23.95
N ASP A 340 -0.79 36.43 -24.55
CA ASP A 340 0.58 36.13 -24.12
C ASP A 340 1.14 37.30 -23.31
N MET A 341 1.60 37.06 -22.07
CA MET A 341 2.42 38.01 -21.31
C MET A 341 3.22 37.32 -20.18
N GLY A 342 4.52 37.64 -20.10
CA GLY A 342 5.13 37.94 -18.80
C GLY A 342 6.12 36.92 -18.22
N ASP A 343 7.24 36.69 -18.91
CA ASP A 343 8.51 36.40 -18.24
C ASP A 343 8.96 37.65 -17.42
N ASP A 344 9.30 37.49 -16.14
CA ASP A 344 9.99 38.52 -15.34
C ASP A 344 10.97 37.84 -14.36
N GLY A 345 12.00 37.22 -14.93
CA GLY A 345 13.19 36.86 -14.18
C GLY A 345 13.96 38.11 -13.73
N ARG A 346 14.14 38.29 -12.42
CA ARG A 346 15.04 39.33 -11.87
C ARG A 346 16.18 38.76 -11.05
N HIS A 347 17.31 38.62 -11.72
CA HIS A 347 18.61 38.74 -11.07
C HIS A 347 18.79 40.16 -10.53
N HIS A 348 19.39 40.28 -9.35
CA HIS A 348 20.10 41.49 -8.93
C HIS A 348 21.44 41.08 -8.31
N ASP A 349 22.46 40.96 -9.17
CA ASP A 349 23.85 41.15 -8.80
C ASP A 349 24.25 42.61 -9.07
N LEU A 350 25.20 43.11 -8.28
CA LEU A 350 26.23 44.14 -8.58
C LEU A 350 26.85 44.59 -7.22
N LEU A 351 27.87 43.89 -6.74
CA LEU A 351 29.32 44.21 -6.93
C LEU A 351 29.85 45.41 -6.14
N HIS A 352 30.71 45.13 -5.15
CA HIS A 352 32.08 45.67 -4.96
C HIS A 352 32.63 45.22 -3.58
N ARG A 353 33.91 45.01 -3.28
CA ARG A 353 35.14 44.50 -3.92
C ARG A 353 36.29 44.79 -2.92
N SER A 354 37.17 43.81 -2.69
CA SER A 354 38.58 43.92 -2.25
C SER A 354 39.01 43.85 -0.76
N ASN A 355 40.09 43.05 -0.58
CA ASN A 355 41.22 43.15 0.38
C ASN A 355 41.13 42.48 1.77
N GLN A 356 41.46 41.17 1.81
CA GLN A 356 42.70 40.54 2.37
C GLN A 356 43.38 41.06 3.69
N PRO A 357 44.26 40.28 4.37
CA PRO A 357 43.98 39.65 5.67
C PRO A 357 44.99 40.04 6.79
N ILE A 358 44.95 39.40 7.97
CA ILE A 358 46.11 38.91 8.80
C ILE A 358 45.67 38.48 10.24
N HIS A 359 46.48 37.61 10.86
CA HIS A 359 46.53 37.14 12.27
C HIS A 359 45.62 36.00 12.76
N ASP A 360 46.15 34.77 12.62
CA ASP A 360 46.67 33.89 13.68
C ASP A 360 45.88 33.67 14.98
N ALA A 361 45.66 32.39 15.28
CA ALA A 361 45.76 31.83 16.64
C ALA A 361 46.33 30.41 16.52
N ASP A 362 47.37 30.11 17.30
CA ASP A 362 48.32 29.02 17.04
C ASP A 362 48.09 27.77 17.91
N GLU A 363 48.74 26.68 17.51
CA GLU A 363 48.83 25.37 18.14
C GLU A 363 49.62 25.40 19.47
N SER A 364 49.24 24.63 20.49
CA SER A 364 50.23 24.13 21.49
C SER A 364 49.77 23.00 22.42
N THR A 365 50.59 21.95 22.39
CA THR A 365 50.70 20.81 23.30
C THR A 365 51.19 21.23 24.71
N PRO A 366 50.86 20.52 25.81
CA PRO A 366 51.30 20.89 27.16
C PRO A 366 52.77 20.49 27.47
N PRO A 367 53.55 21.34 28.16
CA PRO A 367 54.86 20.97 28.71
C PRO A 367 54.82 20.63 30.19
N SER A 368 55.74 19.75 30.61
CA SER A 368 56.13 19.53 32.01
C SER A 368 57.04 20.66 32.52
N SER A 369 57.09 20.91 33.83
CA SER A 369 58.33 21.33 34.52
C SER A 369 58.24 21.33 36.05
N SER A 370 59.39 21.07 36.68
CA SER A 370 59.65 21.04 38.12
C SER A 370 59.99 22.41 38.73
N LEU A 371 59.63 22.62 40.01
CA LEU A 371 60.19 23.60 40.97
C LEU A 371 60.02 22.99 42.39
N VAL A 372 60.83 23.20 43.43
CA VAL A 372 62.14 23.88 43.61
C VAL A 372 62.87 23.20 44.80
N ALA A 373 64.20 23.30 44.91
CA ALA A 373 64.98 22.89 46.09
C ALA A 373 65.62 24.12 46.79
N PRO A 374 65.83 24.06 48.12
CA PRO A 374 67.00 24.73 48.70
C PRO A 374 67.80 23.92 49.75
N LEU A 375 69.10 24.25 49.78
CA LEU A 375 70.24 23.89 50.64
C LEU A 375 70.02 23.70 52.17
N LEU A 376 70.84 22.77 52.74
CA LEU A 376 71.66 22.83 53.99
C LEU A 376 70.99 23.22 55.35
N THR A 377 71.34 22.69 56.53
CA THR A 377 72.55 21.97 57.04
C THR A 377 72.22 21.20 58.35
N HIS A 378 73.14 20.31 58.79
CA HIS A 378 73.52 19.99 60.19
C HIS A 378 73.00 18.70 60.88
N ASP A 379 73.97 17.79 61.07
CA ASP A 379 74.27 16.79 62.12
C ASP A 379 73.27 15.80 62.78
N GLN A 380 73.81 14.58 62.88
CA GLN A 380 73.73 13.54 63.94
C GLN A 380 72.43 13.29 64.71
N ASP A 381 71.90 12.06 64.59
CA ASP A 381 72.08 11.07 65.66
C ASP A 381 71.83 9.62 65.17
N GLU A 382 72.52 8.64 65.77
CA GLU A 382 72.34 7.21 65.50
C GLU A 382 71.16 6.62 66.30
N ILE A 383 70.24 5.90 65.65
CA ILE A 383 69.29 5.00 66.33
C ILE A 383 69.16 3.68 65.55
N PRO A 384 69.61 2.53 66.10
CA PRO A 384 69.47 1.22 65.46
C PRO A 384 68.15 0.56 65.86
N LEU A 385 67.23 0.33 64.90
CA LEU A 385 65.98 -0.39 65.21
C LEU A 385 65.44 -1.29 64.08
N SER A 386 65.41 -2.59 64.40
CA SER A 386 64.50 -3.62 63.89
C SER A 386 64.71 -4.19 62.47
N ASN A 387 65.46 -5.30 62.40
CA ASN A 387 65.43 -6.26 61.29
C ASN A 387 64.07 -6.99 61.10
N SER A 388 63.07 -6.72 61.95
CA SER A 388 61.77 -7.44 61.93
C SER A 388 60.85 -6.98 60.79
N THR A 389 60.76 -5.68 60.53
CA THR A 389 59.85 -5.08 59.53
C THR A 389 60.17 -5.50 58.10
N TYR A 390 61.45 -5.68 57.77
CA TYR A 390 61.90 -6.19 56.47
C TYR A 390 61.43 -7.63 56.17
N SER A 391 61.20 -8.46 57.20
CA SER A 391 60.77 -9.85 57.00
C SER A 391 59.29 -9.94 56.56
N VAL A 392 58.42 -9.12 57.15
CA VAL A 392 56.98 -9.10 56.89
C VAL A 392 56.69 -8.54 55.49
N LEU A 393 57.33 -7.43 55.13
CA LEU A 393 57.22 -6.85 53.78
C LEU A 393 57.64 -7.85 52.69
N ARG A 394 58.72 -8.61 52.90
CA ARG A 394 59.18 -9.62 51.94
C ARG A 394 58.19 -10.78 51.79
N SER A 395 57.52 -11.18 52.87
CA SER A 395 56.47 -12.23 52.85
C SER A 395 55.22 -11.80 52.08
N VAL A 396 54.75 -10.57 52.33
CA VAL A 396 53.58 -10.01 51.63
C VAL A 396 53.87 -9.84 50.13
N VAL A 397 55.04 -9.29 49.77
CA VAL A 397 55.44 -9.15 48.35
C VAL A 397 55.57 -10.52 47.67
N GLY A 398 56.18 -11.52 48.32
CA GLY A 398 56.26 -12.88 47.77
C GLY A 398 54.88 -13.52 47.54
N THR A 399 53.92 -13.26 48.43
CA THR A 399 52.54 -13.73 48.29
C THR A 399 51.84 -13.07 47.11
N VAL A 400 51.95 -11.74 46.96
CA VAL A 400 51.35 -10.99 45.83
C VAL A 400 51.96 -11.42 44.49
N VAL A 401 53.28 -11.62 44.41
CA VAL A 401 53.95 -12.13 43.20
C VAL A 401 53.44 -13.53 42.85
N SER A 402 53.25 -14.42 43.83
CA SER A 402 52.66 -15.75 43.61
C SER A 402 51.27 -15.65 42.97
N TRP A 403 50.36 -14.83 43.52
CA TRP A 403 49.03 -14.60 42.96
C TRP A 403 49.06 -14.03 41.54
N LEU A 404 49.96 -13.08 41.24
CA LEU A 404 50.12 -12.52 39.90
C LEU A 404 50.65 -13.56 38.89
N THR A 405 51.60 -14.41 39.29
CA THR A 405 52.07 -15.50 38.42
C THR A 405 50.97 -16.55 38.16
N PHE A 406 50.17 -16.89 39.17
CA PHE A 406 49.03 -17.80 39.00
C PHE A 406 47.95 -17.22 38.06
N ALA A 407 47.62 -15.94 38.20
CA ALA A 407 46.70 -15.23 37.30
C ALA A 407 47.23 -15.18 35.85
N SER A 408 48.54 -14.95 35.67
CA SER A 408 49.20 -14.96 34.36
C SER A 408 49.14 -16.35 33.70
N VAL A 409 49.35 -17.43 34.45
CA VAL A 409 49.21 -18.81 33.96
C VAL A 409 47.77 -19.12 33.56
N LEU A 410 46.77 -18.71 34.35
CA LEU A 410 45.35 -18.88 33.99
C LEU A 410 44.99 -18.11 32.70
N PHE A 411 45.49 -16.89 32.53
CA PHE A 411 45.28 -16.11 31.30
C PHE A 411 45.95 -16.77 30.08
N ALA A 412 47.14 -17.34 30.24
CA ALA A 412 47.81 -18.10 29.19
C ALA A 412 47.03 -19.39 28.81
N LEU A 413 46.49 -20.11 29.79
CA LEU A 413 45.65 -21.28 29.54
C LEU A 413 44.34 -20.91 28.82
N TYR A 414 43.71 -19.80 29.19
CA TYR A 414 42.50 -19.30 28.53
C TYR A 414 42.76 -18.89 27.08
N THR A 415 43.85 -18.17 26.80
CA THR A 415 44.20 -17.75 25.43
C THR A 415 44.60 -18.93 24.54
N VAL A 416 45.34 -19.92 25.05
CA VAL A 416 45.66 -21.16 24.32
C VAL A 416 44.38 -21.97 24.02
N THR A 417 43.47 -22.11 24.98
CA THR A 417 42.21 -22.84 24.79
C THR A 417 41.30 -22.13 23.77
N GLY A 418 41.20 -20.79 23.86
CA GLY A 418 40.48 -19.97 22.87
C GLY A 418 41.09 -20.06 21.48
N ALA A 419 42.41 -20.10 21.35
CA ALA A 419 43.09 -20.27 20.07
C ALA A 419 42.83 -21.65 19.44
N VAL A 420 42.86 -22.73 20.24
CA VAL A 420 42.55 -24.10 19.78
C VAL A 420 41.08 -24.21 19.33
N LEU A 421 40.14 -23.65 20.09
CA LEU A 421 38.72 -23.61 19.70
C LEU A 421 38.49 -22.78 18.44
N SER A 422 39.19 -21.65 18.29
CA SER A 422 39.13 -20.81 17.08
C SER A 422 39.71 -21.52 15.85
N ALA A 423 40.80 -22.28 16.02
CA ALA A 423 41.38 -23.10 14.95
C ALA A 423 40.45 -24.25 14.52
N LEU A 424 39.80 -24.93 15.47
CA LEU A 424 38.80 -25.96 15.18
C LEU A 424 37.56 -25.38 14.47
N ALA A 425 37.08 -24.20 14.88
CA ALA A 425 35.99 -23.50 14.22
C ALA A 425 36.35 -23.04 12.80
N LEU A 426 37.60 -22.64 12.55
CA LEU A 426 38.11 -22.35 11.21
C LEU A 426 38.22 -23.62 10.35
N GLN A 427 38.61 -24.75 10.93
CA GLN A 427 38.73 -26.03 10.22
C GLN A 427 37.36 -26.60 9.80
N GLN A 428 36.28 -26.32 10.55
CA GLN A 428 34.91 -26.62 10.13
C GLN A 428 34.37 -25.71 9.01
N ARG A 429 34.94 -24.52 8.79
CA ARG A 429 34.49 -23.56 7.76
C ARG A 429 34.95 -23.89 6.33
N GLY A 430 35.69 -24.98 6.12
CA GLY A 430 36.12 -25.41 4.78
C GLY A 430 34.98 -25.66 3.78
N GLY A 431 33.82 -26.14 4.25
CA GLY A 431 32.62 -26.28 3.41
C GLY A 431 31.94 -24.94 3.08
N LEU A 432 32.03 -23.98 3.99
CA LEU A 432 31.37 -22.67 3.89
C LEU A 432 31.99 -21.79 2.79
N LEU A 433 33.28 -21.98 2.48
CA LEU A 433 33.93 -21.34 1.32
C LEU A 433 33.39 -21.85 -0.03
N VAL A 434 33.10 -23.15 -0.13
CA VAL A 434 32.52 -23.75 -1.35
C VAL A 434 31.06 -23.31 -1.52
N GLU A 435 30.29 -23.24 -0.41
CA GLU A 435 28.94 -22.66 -0.43
C GLU A 435 28.95 -21.17 -0.77
N LEU A 436 29.95 -20.40 -0.34
CA LEU A 436 30.10 -18.98 -0.72
C LEU A 436 30.36 -18.81 -2.22
N GLU A 437 31.25 -19.62 -2.80
CA GLU A 437 31.58 -19.60 -4.23
C GLU A 437 30.37 -20.05 -5.08
N GLN A 438 29.62 -21.05 -4.60
CA GLN A 438 28.38 -21.50 -5.23
C GLN A 438 27.25 -20.47 -5.11
N LEU A 439 27.19 -19.72 -4.00
CA LEU A 439 26.27 -18.60 -3.82
C LEU A 439 26.63 -17.43 -4.74
N ASP A 440 27.91 -17.06 -4.84
CA ASP A 440 28.40 -15.99 -5.72
C ASP A 440 28.12 -16.29 -7.19
N MET A 441 28.38 -17.53 -7.64
CA MET A 441 27.99 -18.00 -8.98
C MET A 441 26.48 -18.03 -9.21
N THR A 442 25.68 -18.15 -8.16
CA THR A 442 24.20 -18.07 -8.24
C THR A 442 23.74 -16.62 -8.32
N VAL A 443 24.34 -15.72 -7.54
CA VAL A 443 24.09 -14.26 -7.56
C VAL A 443 24.51 -13.64 -8.89
N ALA A 444 25.66 -14.03 -9.45
CA ALA A 444 26.09 -13.60 -10.79
C ALA A 444 25.09 -14.04 -11.87
N ARG A 445 24.54 -15.26 -11.78
CA ARG A 445 23.53 -15.76 -12.72
C ARG A 445 22.20 -15.03 -12.57
N THR A 446 21.73 -14.74 -11.36
CA THR A 446 20.49 -13.96 -11.17
C THR A 446 20.67 -12.50 -11.59
N PHE A 447 21.84 -11.90 -11.38
CA PHE A 447 22.14 -10.55 -11.86
C PHE A 447 22.08 -10.46 -13.38
N HIS A 448 22.67 -11.41 -14.11
CA HIS A 448 22.56 -11.46 -15.58
C HIS A 448 21.13 -11.71 -16.08
N ASP A 449 20.35 -12.55 -15.41
CA ASP A 449 18.93 -12.76 -15.74
C ASP A 449 18.08 -11.50 -15.48
N HIS A 450 18.35 -10.76 -14.40
CA HIS A 450 17.74 -9.45 -14.14
C HIS A 450 18.13 -8.41 -15.20
N GLN A 451 19.40 -8.35 -15.60
CA GLN A 451 19.88 -7.42 -16.63
C GLN A 451 19.29 -7.75 -18.03
N ALA A 452 19.10 -9.04 -18.35
CA ALA A 452 18.40 -9.46 -19.55
C ALA A 452 16.90 -9.08 -19.52
N LYS A 453 16.25 -9.20 -18.36
CA LYS A 453 14.86 -8.76 -18.16
C LYS A 453 14.70 -7.24 -18.22
N GLU A 454 15.68 -6.48 -17.73
CA GLU A 454 15.73 -5.02 -17.83
C GLU A 454 15.79 -4.59 -19.31
N GLY A 455 16.72 -5.14 -20.10
CA GLY A 455 16.79 -4.88 -21.55
C GLY A 455 15.53 -5.30 -22.32
N ALA A 456 14.89 -6.41 -21.94
CA ALA A 456 13.61 -6.82 -22.52
C ALA A 456 12.46 -5.86 -22.15
N MET A 457 12.46 -5.31 -20.93
CA MET A 457 11.50 -4.30 -20.47
C MET A 457 11.71 -2.95 -21.16
N GLU A 458 12.96 -2.52 -21.37
CA GLU A 458 13.27 -1.32 -22.16
C GLU A 458 12.80 -1.45 -23.61
N ALA A 459 13.05 -2.61 -24.25
CA ALA A 459 12.56 -2.88 -25.60
C ALA A 459 11.02 -2.86 -25.69
N ALA A 460 10.33 -3.49 -24.72
CA ALA A 460 8.87 -3.47 -24.65
C ALA A 460 8.32 -2.05 -24.38
N MET A 461 9.02 -1.24 -23.58
CA MET A 461 8.64 0.15 -23.33
C MET A 461 8.87 1.05 -24.55
N ALA A 462 9.93 0.81 -25.34
CA ALA A 462 10.15 1.49 -26.61
C ALA A 462 9.05 1.18 -27.64
N ASP A 463 8.64 -0.09 -27.75
CA ASP A 463 7.52 -0.52 -28.62
C ASP A 463 6.19 0.10 -28.17
N LEU A 464 5.92 0.12 -26.86
CA LEU A 464 4.75 0.80 -26.30
C LEU A 464 4.74 2.31 -26.61
N MET A 465 5.88 2.99 -26.49
CA MET A 465 5.98 4.41 -26.86
C MET A 465 5.74 4.63 -28.36
N ALA A 466 6.26 3.75 -29.23
CA ALA A 466 6.01 3.80 -30.67
C ALA A 466 4.53 3.59 -31.01
N SER A 467 3.87 2.61 -30.37
CA SER A 467 2.44 2.35 -30.51
C SER A 467 1.58 3.54 -30.06
N VAL A 468 1.90 4.14 -28.90
CA VAL A 468 1.18 5.34 -28.39
C VAL A 468 1.39 6.54 -29.32
N ALA A 469 2.59 6.73 -29.88
CA ALA A 469 2.87 7.77 -30.85
C ALA A 469 2.06 7.59 -32.15
N ALA A 470 1.98 6.35 -32.67
CA ALA A 470 1.16 6.02 -33.83
C ALA A 470 -0.33 6.30 -33.58
N GLN A 471 -0.88 5.83 -32.45
CA GLN A 471 -2.27 6.05 -32.05
C GLN A 471 -2.60 7.55 -31.89
N ARG A 472 -1.68 8.34 -31.34
CA ARG A 472 -1.83 9.80 -31.23
C ARG A 472 -1.89 10.47 -32.60
N LEU A 473 -1.09 10.01 -33.56
CA LEU A 473 -1.03 10.56 -34.91
C LEU A 473 -2.30 10.19 -35.72
N ASP A 474 -2.82 8.98 -35.56
CA ASP A 474 -4.12 8.58 -36.15
C ASP A 474 -5.30 9.34 -35.52
N ALA A 475 -5.28 9.57 -34.20
CA ALA A 475 -6.27 10.43 -33.56
C ALA A 475 -6.22 11.88 -34.09
N GLN A 476 -5.02 12.42 -34.38
CA GLN A 476 -4.87 13.73 -35.01
C GLN A 476 -5.42 13.75 -36.45
N ARG A 477 -5.17 12.73 -37.26
CA ARG A 477 -5.76 12.58 -38.61
C ARG A 477 -7.28 12.52 -38.55
N ALA A 478 -7.85 11.70 -37.67
CA ALA A 478 -9.29 11.62 -37.48
C ALA A 478 -9.90 12.99 -37.08
N MET A 479 -9.26 13.70 -36.16
CA MET A 479 -9.68 15.05 -35.77
C MET A 479 -9.53 16.11 -36.88
N ALA A 480 -8.61 15.93 -37.84
CA ALA A 480 -8.53 16.78 -39.03
C ALA A 480 -9.72 16.51 -39.97
N THR A 481 -9.97 15.24 -40.33
CA THR A 481 -11.11 14.87 -41.20
C THR A 481 -12.47 15.28 -40.62
N LEU A 482 -12.64 15.21 -39.29
CA LEU A 482 -13.85 15.72 -38.63
C LEU A 482 -14.00 17.24 -38.79
N ARG A 483 -12.93 18.03 -38.67
CA ARG A 483 -12.97 19.48 -38.90
C ARG A 483 -13.32 19.81 -40.37
N GLU A 484 -12.73 19.10 -41.32
CA GLU A 484 -13.05 19.25 -42.75
C GLU A 484 -14.52 18.92 -43.05
N SER A 485 -15.04 17.79 -42.53
CA SER A 485 -16.46 17.42 -42.70
C SER A 485 -17.41 18.44 -42.06
N SER A 486 -17.04 19.01 -40.91
CA SER A 486 -17.80 20.05 -40.22
C SER A 486 -17.79 21.36 -41.00
N ALA A 487 -16.65 21.74 -41.58
CA ALA A 487 -16.54 22.92 -42.43
C ALA A 487 -17.39 22.77 -43.72
N ALA A 488 -17.36 21.59 -44.35
CA ALA A 488 -18.17 21.27 -45.51
C ALA A 488 -19.68 21.30 -45.19
N TRP A 489 -20.11 20.69 -44.09
CA TRP A 489 -21.51 20.71 -43.64
C TRP A 489 -21.99 22.14 -43.32
N ASN A 490 -21.19 22.92 -42.59
CA ASN A 490 -21.49 24.32 -42.30
C ASN A 490 -21.57 25.20 -43.57
N LYS A 491 -20.84 24.83 -44.64
CA LYS A 491 -20.98 25.49 -45.93
C LYS A 491 -22.30 25.11 -46.61
N SER A 492 -22.59 23.81 -46.74
CA SER A 492 -23.86 23.30 -47.30
C SER A 492 -25.07 23.95 -46.64
N MET A 493 -25.08 24.03 -45.30
CA MET A 493 -26.18 24.64 -44.55
C MET A 493 -26.38 26.14 -44.85
N ARG A 494 -25.31 26.88 -45.18
CA ARG A 494 -25.43 28.28 -45.63
C ARG A 494 -25.96 28.37 -47.05
N ASP A 495 -25.42 27.54 -47.94
CA ASP A 495 -25.83 27.49 -49.34
C ASP A 495 -27.34 27.11 -49.45
N ASP A 496 -27.80 26.13 -48.66
CA ASP A 496 -29.21 25.73 -48.54
C ASP A 496 -30.09 26.86 -47.96
N MET A 497 -29.60 27.57 -46.94
CA MET A 497 -30.31 28.69 -46.31
C MET A 497 -30.49 29.88 -47.25
N ASP A 498 -29.48 30.18 -48.08
CA ASP A 498 -29.54 31.26 -49.05
C ASP A 498 -30.39 30.89 -50.29
N ALA A 499 -30.38 29.61 -50.70
CA ALA A 499 -31.34 29.10 -51.68
C ALA A 499 -32.80 29.21 -51.17
N PHE A 500 -33.06 28.81 -49.92
CA PHE A 500 -34.38 28.95 -49.30
C PHE A 500 -34.84 30.42 -49.22
N LYS A 501 -33.95 31.36 -48.85
CA LYS A 501 -34.27 32.79 -48.87
C LYS A 501 -34.64 33.29 -50.27
N ALA A 502 -33.92 32.85 -51.30
CA ALA A 502 -34.19 33.25 -52.68
C ALA A 502 -35.56 32.74 -53.15
N GLU A 503 -35.90 31.48 -52.86
CA GLU A 503 -37.22 30.91 -53.14
C GLU A 503 -38.33 31.66 -52.38
N PHE A 504 -38.15 31.88 -51.07
CA PHE A 504 -39.10 32.60 -50.22
C PHE A 504 -39.35 34.04 -50.68
N LEU A 505 -38.29 34.78 -51.03
CA LEU A 505 -38.41 36.13 -51.60
C LEU A 505 -39.10 36.12 -52.97
N SER A 506 -38.88 35.10 -53.79
CA SER A 506 -39.56 34.98 -55.09
C SER A 506 -41.08 34.76 -54.94
N MET A 507 -41.53 33.96 -53.95
CA MET A 507 -42.95 33.80 -53.66
C MET A 507 -43.58 35.11 -53.17
N LEU A 508 -42.91 35.85 -52.27
CA LEU A 508 -43.40 37.13 -51.77
C LEU A 508 -43.55 38.22 -52.84
N VAL A 509 -42.74 38.18 -53.91
CA VAL A 509 -42.86 39.11 -55.05
C VAL A 509 -44.04 38.74 -55.95
N VAL A 510 -44.36 37.46 -56.09
CA VAL A 510 -45.52 36.97 -56.87
C VAL A 510 -46.84 37.26 -56.16
N ASP A 511 -46.88 37.21 -54.82
CA ASP A 511 -48.08 37.55 -54.03
C ASP A 511 -48.35 39.08 -53.93
N MET A 512 -47.49 39.94 -54.50
CA MET A 512 -47.66 41.41 -54.51
C MET A 512 -47.85 42.01 -55.92
N SER A 513 -48.11 41.19 -56.93
CA SER A 513 -48.43 41.61 -58.32
C SER A 513 -49.83 41.16 -58.75
#